data_AF-A0A483ZAL5-F1
#
_entry.id   AF-A0A483ZAL5-F1
#
_cell.length_a   1.000
_cell.length_b   1.000
_cell.length_c   1.000
_cell.angle_alpha   90.00
_cell.angle_beta   90.00
_cell.angle_gamma   90.00
#
_symmetry.space_group_name_H-M   'P 1'
#
loop_
_entity.id
_entity.type
_entity.pdbx_description
1 polymer ?
#
loop_
_entity_poly.entity_id
_entity_poly.type
_entity_poly.pdbx_seq_one_letter_code
_entity_poly.pdbx_strand_id
1 'polypeptide(L)'
;MATANDKLQDESLAHAFWVSRYSTGVANRMIKVLNDSDAELTARLLVAIDTLDPESFTVSRLEALLVSVRAINKDAIQSMYAALSTELQELAKHEASFQMSLFQFAIPDDVLALHPLVGISPDAVYAAAMARPFQGRLLSELACNLEADRMARISNTVRQGFLLGDTHEQIAKKGRGHA
;
A
#
# COMPACT_ATOMS: atom_id res chain seq x y z
N MET A 1 -41.45 3.83 16.30
CA MET A 1 -40.10 4.20 16.80
C MET A 1 -39.13 3.16 16.27
N ALA A 2 -37.98 3.56 15.74
CA ALA A 2 -36.95 2.62 15.28
C ALA A 2 -36.41 1.82 16.48
N THR A 3 -36.27 0.51 16.31
CA THR A 3 -35.70 -0.37 17.34
C THR A 3 -34.19 -0.17 17.44
N ALA A 4 -33.57 -0.68 18.51
CA ALA A 4 -32.11 -0.70 18.62
C ALA A 4 -31.44 -1.40 17.43
N ASN A 5 -32.02 -2.50 16.95
CA ASN A 5 -31.50 -3.25 15.80
C ASN A 5 -31.59 -2.45 14.51
N ASP A 6 -32.69 -1.72 14.29
CA ASP A 6 -32.85 -0.88 13.09
C ASP A 6 -31.77 0.22 13.07
N LYS A 7 -31.53 0.87 14.21
CA LYS A 7 -30.47 1.89 14.35
C LYS A 7 -29.08 1.31 14.09
N LEU A 8 -28.78 0.14 14.66
CA LEU A 8 -27.50 -0.55 14.43
C LEU A 8 -27.32 -0.92 12.96
N GLN A 9 -28.38 -1.40 12.31
CA GLN A 9 -28.34 -1.77 10.91
C GLN A 9 -28.08 -0.55 10.03
N ASP A 10 -28.87 0.51 10.20
CA ASP A 10 -28.74 1.74 9.39
C ASP A 10 -27.35 2.37 9.52
N GLU A 11 -26.84 2.50 10.75
CA GLU A 11 -25.50 3.05 11.00
C GLU A 11 -24.40 2.12 10.46
N SER A 12 -24.55 0.80 10.56
CA SER A 12 -23.57 -0.13 10.01
C SER A 12 -23.48 -0.06 8.47
N LEU A 13 -24.62 0.14 7.79
CA LEU A 13 -24.68 0.30 6.35
C LEU A 13 -24.09 1.65 5.91
N ALA A 14 -24.43 2.72 6.62
CA ALA A 14 -23.84 4.03 6.39
C ALA A 14 -22.31 3.98 6.59
N HIS A 15 -21.85 3.38 7.68
CA HIS A 15 -20.43 3.21 7.98
C HIS A 15 -19.70 2.41 6.91
N ALA A 16 -20.27 1.31 6.42
CA ALA A 16 -19.67 0.52 5.34
C ALA A 16 -19.40 1.35 4.08
N PHE A 17 -20.31 2.27 3.73
CA PHE A 17 -20.09 3.21 2.62
C PHE A 17 -18.96 4.19 2.91
N TRP A 18 -18.88 4.74 4.11
CA TRP A 18 -17.80 5.65 4.53
C TRP A 18 -16.44 4.97 4.53
N VAL A 19 -16.36 3.75 5.05
CA VAL A 19 -15.15 2.91 5.03
C VAL A 19 -14.72 2.62 3.59
N SER A 20 -15.66 2.33 2.69
CA SER A 20 -15.35 2.14 1.26
C SER A 20 -14.73 3.41 0.65
N ARG A 21 -15.31 4.58 0.90
CA ARG A 21 -14.75 5.86 0.41
C ARG A 21 -13.38 6.16 1.01
N TYR A 22 -13.21 5.91 2.31
CA TYR A 22 -11.93 6.06 3.00
C TYR A 22 -10.87 5.15 2.38
N SER A 23 -11.20 3.88 2.13
CA SER A 23 -10.29 2.91 1.52
C SER A 23 -9.79 3.35 0.14
N THR A 24 -10.69 3.86 -0.71
CA THR A 24 -10.32 4.43 -2.02
C THR A 24 -9.42 5.66 -1.86
N GLY A 25 -9.71 6.51 -0.87
CA GLY A 25 -8.87 7.68 -0.56
C GLY A 25 -7.45 7.28 -0.15
N VAL A 26 -7.31 6.31 0.76
CA VAL A 26 -6.01 5.76 1.19
C VAL A 26 -5.28 5.15 0.01
N ALA A 27 -5.95 4.34 -0.82
CA ALA A 27 -5.34 3.73 -2.00
C ALA A 27 -4.76 4.79 -2.95
N ASN A 28 -5.51 5.85 -3.24
CA ASN A 28 -5.03 6.95 -4.08
C ASN A 28 -3.84 7.69 -3.44
N ARG A 29 -3.82 7.84 -2.11
CA ARG A 29 -2.66 8.40 -1.39
C ARG A 29 -1.43 7.50 -1.53
N MET A 30 -1.58 6.18 -1.39
CA MET A 30 -0.46 5.24 -1.54
C MET A 30 0.09 5.24 -2.96
N ILE A 31 -0.79 5.27 -3.97
CA ILE A 31 -0.40 5.42 -5.39
C ILE A 31 0.39 6.72 -5.58
N LYS A 32 -0.06 7.83 -4.96
CA LYS A 32 0.67 9.10 -5.04
C LYS A 32 2.08 8.99 -4.43
N VAL A 33 2.24 8.36 -3.26
CA VAL A 33 3.56 8.15 -2.63
C VAL A 33 4.49 7.37 -3.55
N LEU A 34 3.98 6.34 -4.24
CA LEU A 34 4.76 5.59 -5.23
C LEU A 34 5.13 6.46 -6.43
N ASN A 35 4.17 7.18 -7.01
CA ASN A 35 4.37 8.03 -8.18
C ASN A 35 5.35 9.19 -7.90
N ASP A 36 5.35 9.74 -6.69
CA ASP A 36 6.27 10.81 -6.30
C ASP A 36 7.74 10.31 -6.33
N SER A 37 7.96 9.01 -6.10
CA SER A 37 9.27 8.36 -6.17
C SER A 37 9.69 7.97 -7.60
N ASP A 38 8.74 7.90 -8.55
CA ASP A 38 9.01 7.44 -9.91
C ASP A 38 9.84 8.43 -10.74
N ALA A 39 9.72 9.73 -10.44
CA ALA A 39 10.52 10.76 -11.10
C ALA A 39 12.01 10.57 -10.79
N GLU A 40 12.34 10.34 -9.51
CA GLU A 40 13.70 10.05 -9.08
C GLU A 40 14.21 8.72 -9.62
N LEU A 41 13.35 7.69 -9.63
CA LEU A 41 13.68 6.39 -10.20
C LEU A 41 14.01 6.49 -11.69
N THR A 42 13.22 7.25 -12.45
CA THR A 42 13.46 7.47 -13.88
C THR A 42 14.78 8.20 -14.11
N ALA A 43 15.08 9.21 -13.30
CA ALA A 43 16.35 9.96 -13.40
C ALA A 43 17.56 9.07 -13.12
N ARG A 44 17.55 8.26 -12.04
CA ARG A 44 18.64 7.33 -11.75
C ARG A 44 18.75 6.21 -12.80
N LEU A 45 17.63 5.77 -13.36
CA LEU A 45 17.62 4.79 -14.44
C LEU A 45 18.28 5.35 -15.71
N LEU A 46 17.99 6.59 -16.11
CA LEU A 46 18.67 7.25 -17.23
C LEU A 46 20.18 7.31 -17.02
N VAL A 47 20.62 7.76 -15.84
CA VAL A 47 22.05 7.82 -15.50
C VAL A 47 22.70 6.44 -15.55
N ALA A 48 22.03 5.40 -15.04
CA ALA A 48 22.55 4.04 -15.06
C ALA A 48 22.70 3.50 -16.49
N ILE A 49 21.70 3.75 -17.35
CA ILE A 49 21.69 3.30 -18.75
C ILE A 49 22.74 4.04 -19.58
N ASP A 50 22.97 5.34 -19.34
CA ASP A 50 23.91 6.14 -20.12
C ASP A 50 25.37 5.68 -19.96
N THR A 51 25.69 5.03 -18.83
CA THR A 51 27.00 4.42 -18.59
C THR A 51 27.18 3.03 -19.22
N LEU A 52 26.14 2.51 -19.87
CA LEU A 52 26.16 1.18 -20.46
C LEU A 52 26.66 1.23 -21.91
N ASP A 53 27.77 0.55 -22.18
CA ASP A 53 28.29 0.36 -23.53
C ASP A 53 27.56 -0.84 -24.19
N PRO A 54 26.88 -0.64 -25.34
CA PRO A 54 26.14 -1.68 -26.06
C PRO A 54 26.98 -2.93 -26.40
N GLU A 55 28.28 -2.78 -26.62
CA GLU A 55 29.15 -3.91 -26.99
C GLU A 55 29.53 -4.80 -25.80
N SER A 56 29.25 -4.36 -24.58
CA SER A 56 29.64 -5.04 -23.33
C SER A 56 28.46 -5.53 -22.48
N PHE A 57 27.27 -5.63 -23.09
CA PHE A 57 26.03 -6.00 -22.39
C PHE A 57 26.11 -7.42 -21.80
N THR A 58 25.99 -7.53 -20.48
CA THR A 58 25.79 -8.80 -19.77
C THR A 58 24.76 -8.64 -18.67
N VAL A 59 24.12 -9.74 -18.25
CA VAL A 59 23.12 -9.74 -17.16
C VAL A 59 23.74 -9.20 -15.86
N SER A 60 24.94 -9.66 -15.51
CA SER A 60 25.62 -9.24 -14.28
C SER A 60 25.98 -7.74 -14.29
N ARG A 61 26.38 -7.20 -15.44
CA ARG A 61 26.67 -5.76 -15.57
C ARG A 61 25.40 -4.92 -15.46
N LEU A 62 24.31 -5.35 -16.08
CA LEU A 62 23.01 -4.68 -15.94
C LEU A 62 22.55 -4.67 -14.48
N GLU A 63 22.65 -5.81 -13.79
CA GLU A 63 22.29 -5.92 -12.37
C GLU A 63 23.13 -5.01 -11.47
N ALA A 64 24.43 -4.88 -11.77
CA ALA A 64 25.33 -3.97 -11.05
C ALA A 64 24.94 -2.49 -11.25
N LEU A 65 24.52 -2.10 -12.45
CA LEU A 65 24.09 -0.73 -12.75
C LEU A 65 22.73 -0.38 -12.15
N LEU A 66 21.83 -1.36 -12.05
CA LEU A 66 20.52 -1.18 -11.44
C LEU A 66 20.55 -1.19 -9.91
N VAL A 67 21.71 -1.26 -9.25
CA VAL A 67 21.83 -1.22 -7.78
C VAL A 67 21.23 0.08 -7.22
N SER A 68 21.54 1.23 -7.82
CA SER A 68 21.02 2.54 -7.37
C SER A 68 19.51 2.67 -7.57
N VAL A 69 18.98 2.05 -8.64
CA VAL A 69 17.55 1.98 -8.96
C VAL A 69 16.82 1.08 -7.96
N ARG A 70 17.40 -0.08 -7.63
CA ARG A 70 16.87 -1.01 -6.63
C ARG A 70 16.77 -0.35 -5.25
N ALA A 71 17.77 0.46 -4.87
CA ALA A 71 17.75 1.20 -3.61
C ALA A 71 16.55 2.18 -3.54
N ILE A 72 16.32 2.99 -4.59
CA ILE A 72 15.13 3.88 -4.62
C ILE A 72 13.85 3.08 -4.57
N ASN A 73 13.76 2.01 -5.36
CA ASN A 73 12.57 1.19 -5.42
C ASN A 73 12.21 0.66 -4.01
N LYS A 74 13.21 0.19 -3.28
CA LYS A 74 13.06 -0.25 -1.90
C LYS A 74 12.59 0.90 -0.99
N ASP A 75 13.25 2.06 -1.06
CA ASP A 75 12.90 3.22 -0.24
C ASP A 75 11.45 3.71 -0.51
N ALA A 76 11.02 3.68 -1.78
CA ALA A 76 9.67 4.03 -2.20
C ALA A 76 8.62 3.06 -1.63
N ILE A 77 8.85 1.76 -1.77
CA ILE A 77 7.95 0.72 -1.22
C ILE A 77 7.90 0.79 0.31
N GLN A 78 9.04 1.00 0.98
CA GLN A 78 9.10 1.17 2.42
C GLN A 78 8.34 2.42 2.89
N SER A 79 8.49 3.54 2.18
CA SER A 79 7.79 4.79 2.47
C SER A 79 6.27 4.63 2.31
N MET A 80 5.83 3.98 1.21
CA MET A 80 4.42 3.64 1.01
C MET A 80 3.90 2.73 2.12
N TYR A 81 4.64 1.68 2.48
CA TYR A 81 4.22 0.74 3.52
C TYR A 81 4.14 1.41 4.90
N ALA A 82 5.09 2.28 5.24
CA ALA A 82 5.07 3.05 6.48
C ALA A 82 3.85 3.99 6.53
N ALA A 83 3.55 4.68 5.43
CA ALA A 83 2.38 5.54 5.32
C ALA A 83 1.07 4.73 5.45
N LEU A 84 0.97 3.57 4.80
CA LEU A 84 -0.18 2.67 4.92
C LEU A 84 -0.36 2.16 6.35
N SER A 85 0.74 1.79 7.02
CA SER A 85 0.70 1.33 8.41
C SER A 85 0.14 2.41 9.34
N THR A 86 0.55 3.67 9.17
CA THR A 86 0.02 4.81 9.93
C THR A 86 -1.48 4.98 9.71
N GLU A 87 -1.94 4.95 8.46
CA GLU A 87 -3.37 5.04 8.12
C GLU A 87 -4.18 3.90 8.75
N LEU A 88 -3.65 2.67 8.73
CA LEU A 88 -4.32 1.52 9.34
C LEU A 88 -4.37 1.60 10.87
N GLN A 89 -3.37 2.20 11.52
CA GLN A 89 -3.41 2.48 12.96
C GLN A 89 -4.44 3.54 13.30
N GLU A 90 -4.53 4.61 12.51
CA GLU A 90 -5.56 5.64 12.67
C GLU A 90 -6.96 5.08 12.46
N LEU A 91 -7.14 4.24 11.42
CA LEU A 91 -8.39 3.53 11.18
C LEU A 91 -8.75 2.62 12.37
N ALA A 92 -7.81 1.84 12.91
CA ALA A 92 -8.07 0.97 14.05
C ALA A 92 -8.53 1.76 15.29
N LYS A 93 -7.94 2.93 15.55
CA LYS A 93 -8.38 3.85 16.62
C LYS A 93 -9.81 4.34 16.39
N HIS A 94 -10.10 4.77 15.16
CA HIS A 94 -11.43 5.23 14.77
C HIS A 94 -12.47 4.11 14.92
N GLU A 95 -12.20 2.91 14.41
CA GLU A 95 -13.11 1.77 14.47
C GLU A 95 -13.40 1.33 15.90
N ALA A 96 -12.36 1.23 16.76
CA ALA A 96 -12.54 0.86 18.16
C ALA A 96 -13.48 1.85 18.88
N SER A 97 -13.36 3.15 18.56
CA SER A 97 -14.18 4.21 19.16
C SER A 97 -15.59 4.25 18.56
N PHE A 98 -15.71 4.08 17.24
CA PHE A 98 -16.96 4.07 16.51
C PHE A 98 -17.90 2.97 17.00
N GLN A 99 -17.41 1.72 17.10
CA GLN A 99 -18.23 0.58 17.54
C GLN A 99 -18.74 0.77 18.97
N MET A 100 -17.89 1.29 19.86
CA MET A 100 -18.29 1.60 21.24
C MET A 100 -19.39 2.67 21.29
N SER A 101 -19.21 3.79 20.57
CA SER A 101 -20.19 4.87 20.51
C SER A 101 -21.51 4.42 19.88
N LEU A 102 -21.46 3.57 18.85
CA LEU A 102 -22.63 3.01 18.21
C LEU A 102 -23.45 2.15 19.19
N PHE A 103 -22.80 1.29 19.96
CA PHE A 103 -23.49 0.48 20.96
C PHE A 103 -24.08 1.32 22.09
N GLN A 104 -23.36 2.33 22.59
CA GLN A 104 -23.89 3.25 23.60
C GLN A 104 -25.10 4.04 23.10
N PHE A 105 -25.11 4.42 21.82
CA PHE A 105 -26.22 5.15 21.21
C PHE A 105 -27.45 4.27 20.94
N ALA A 106 -27.23 3.04 20.48
CA ALA A 106 -28.32 2.18 20.02
C ALA A 106 -28.95 1.33 21.13
N ILE A 107 -28.16 0.89 22.12
CA ILE A 107 -28.61 0.00 23.19
C ILE A 107 -29.23 0.83 24.33
N PRO A 108 -30.44 0.49 24.82
CA PRO A 108 -31.05 1.18 25.96
C PRO A 108 -30.24 1.03 27.27
N ASP A 109 -30.27 2.07 28.11
CA ASP A 109 -29.52 2.12 29.38
C ASP A 109 -29.87 0.98 30.34
N ASP A 110 -31.14 0.54 30.37
CA ASP A 110 -31.59 -0.59 31.19
C ASP A 110 -30.85 -1.89 30.86
N VAL A 111 -30.51 -2.09 29.58
CA VAL A 111 -29.75 -3.26 29.11
C VAL A 111 -28.27 -3.08 29.43
N LEU A 112 -27.73 -1.88 29.27
CA LEU A 112 -26.34 -1.56 29.59
C LEU A 112 -26.04 -1.69 31.09
N ALA A 113 -27.02 -1.43 31.96
CA ALA A 113 -26.91 -1.62 33.39
C ALA A 113 -26.73 -3.10 33.78
N LEU A 114 -27.31 -4.03 33.02
CA LEU A 114 -27.16 -5.47 33.21
C LEU A 114 -25.91 -6.02 32.50
N HIS A 115 -25.57 -5.43 31.35
CA HIS A 115 -24.49 -5.86 30.48
C HIS A 115 -23.61 -4.66 30.07
N PRO A 116 -22.63 -4.29 30.90
CA PRO A 116 -21.74 -3.18 30.58
C PRO A 116 -20.87 -3.51 29.38
N LEU A 117 -20.69 -2.52 28.50
CA LEU A 117 -19.84 -2.65 27.32
C LEU A 117 -18.37 -2.66 27.73
N VAL A 118 -17.59 -3.56 27.11
CA VAL A 118 -16.14 -3.62 27.27
C VAL A 118 -15.49 -3.16 25.97
N GLY A 119 -14.66 -2.12 26.06
CA GLY A 119 -13.90 -1.61 24.93
C GLY A 119 -12.76 -2.55 24.53
N ILE A 120 -12.45 -2.58 23.24
CA ILE A 120 -11.26 -3.23 22.70
C ILE A 120 -10.21 -2.14 22.47
N SER A 121 -8.96 -2.38 22.86
CA SER A 121 -7.91 -1.39 22.62
C SER A 121 -7.63 -1.26 21.12
N PRO A 122 -7.34 -0.04 20.61
CA PRO A 122 -6.96 0.15 19.22
C PRO A 122 -5.80 -0.74 18.77
N ASP A 123 -4.82 -0.96 19.64
CA ASP A 123 -3.67 -1.82 19.36
C ASP A 123 -4.08 -3.29 19.18
N ALA A 124 -5.05 -3.78 19.96
CA ALA A 124 -5.59 -5.12 19.78
C ALA A 124 -6.37 -5.25 18.46
N VAL A 125 -7.13 -4.21 18.07
CA VAL A 125 -7.82 -4.17 16.77
C VAL A 125 -6.81 -4.20 15.62
N TYR A 126 -5.77 -3.36 15.69
CA TYR A 126 -4.71 -3.31 14.68
C TYR A 126 -3.95 -4.63 14.58
N ALA A 127 -3.53 -5.21 15.71
CA ALA A 127 -2.83 -6.49 15.75
C ALA A 127 -3.68 -7.63 15.19
N ALA A 128 -4.97 -7.67 15.55
CA ALA A 128 -5.90 -8.68 15.03
C ALA A 128 -6.11 -8.54 13.51
N ALA A 129 -6.13 -7.31 12.99
CA ALA A 129 -6.22 -7.07 11.55
C ALA A 129 -4.93 -7.50 10.82
N MET A 130 -3.76 -7.16 11.36
CA MET A 130 -2.46 -7.50 10.76
C MET A 130 -2.12 -9.00 10.82
N ALA A 131 -2.64 -9.71 11.82
CA ALA A 131 -2.46 -11.15 11.94
C ALA A 131 -3.30 -11.97 10.95
N ARG A 132 -4.29 -11.35 10.29
CA ARG A 132 -5.16 -12.04 9.33
C ARG A 132 -4.55 -11.97 7.93
N PRO A 133 -4.47 -13.10 7.21
CA PRO A 133 -3.99 -13.09 5.84
C PRO A 133 -4.97 -12.32 4.94
N PHE A 134 -4.42 -11.43 4.12
CA PHE A 134 -5.11 -10.75 3.04
C PHE A 134 -4.83 -11.50 1.74
N GLN A 135 -5.88 -12.01 1.07
CA GLN A 135 -5.74 -12.80 -0.17
C GLN A 135 -4.77 -14.00 -0.04
N GLY A 136 -4.73 -14.62 1.15
CA GLY A 136 -3.86 -15.78 1.42
C GLY A 136 -2.40 -15.43 1.77
N ARG A 137 -2.06 -14.15 1.96
CA ARG A 137 -0.71 -13.69 2.35
C ARG A 137 -0.77 -12.61 3.42
N LEU A 138 0.33 -12.39 4.14
CA LEU A 138 0.42 -11.25 5.07
C LEU A 138 0.70 -9.95 4.31
N LEU A 139 0.26 -8.81 4.87
CA LEU A 139 0.51 -7.50 4.28
C LEU A 139 2.02 -7.19 4.16
N SER A 140 2.83 -7.65 5.12
CA SER A 140 4.29 -7.55 5.07
C SER A 140 4.89 -8.32 3.89
N GLU A 141 4.36 -9.50 3.58
CA GLU A 141 4.80 -10.30 2.44
C GLU A 141 4.41 -9.66 1.11
N LEU A 142 3.22 -9.03 1.06
CA LEU A 142 2.79 -8.28 -0.12
C LEU A 142 3.74 -7.12 -0.44
N ALA A 143 4.21 -6.40 0.58
CA ALA A 143 5.19 -5.32 0.40
C ALA A 143 6.52 -5.84 -0.18
N CYS A 144 7.05 -6.94 0.36
CA CYS A 144 8.28 -7.55 -0.16
C CYS A 144 8.13 -8.03 -1.61
N ASN A 145 6.99 -8.64 -1.94
CA ASN A 145 6.74 -9.11 -3.31
C ASN A 145 6.58 -7.95 -4.29
N LEU A 146 5.91 -6.86 -3.88
CA LEU A 146 5.74 -5.68 -4.72
C LEU A 146 7.09 -5.04 -5.10
N GLU A 147 8.02 -4.95 -4.15
CA GLU A 147 9.39 -4.49 -4.41
C GLU A 147 10.08 -5.36 -5.46
N ALA A 148 10.06 -6.68 -5.26
CA ALA A 148 10.73 -7.65 -6.13
C ALA A 148 10.11 -7.68 -7.54
N ASP A 149 8.77 -7.69 -7.63
CA ASP A 149 8.03 -7.76 -8.89
C ASP A 149 8.25 -6.48 -9.73
N ARG A 150 8.20 -5.31 -9.09
CA ARG A 150 8.45 -4.02 -9.75
C ARG A 150 9.87 -3.97 -10.30
N MET A 151 10.88 -4.38 -9.52
CA MET A 151 12.26 -4.44 -9.97
C MET A 151 12.47 -5.45 -11.10
N ALA A 152 11.82 -6.62 -11.04
CA ALA A 152 11.87 -7.62 -12.10
C ALA A 152 11.33 -7.04 -13.43
N ARG A 153 10.18 -6.35 -13.40
CA ARG A 153 9.61 -5.69 -14.58
C ARG A 153 10.55 -4.63 -15.15
N ILE A 154 11.06 -3.72 -14.32
CA ILE A 154 12.02 -2.70 -14.75
C ILE A 154 13.26 -3.34 -15.43
N SER A 155 13.85 -4.35 -14.80
CA SER A 155 15.05 -5.03 -15.36
C SER A 155 14.77 -5.71 -16.70
N ASN A 156 13.59 -6.32 -16.86
CA ASN A 156 13.17 -6.97 -18.09
C ASN A 156 12.92 -5.95 -19.20
N THR A 157 12.29 -4.81 -18.87
CA THR A 157 12.07 -3.72 -19.83
C THR A 157 13.39 -3.12 -20.30
N VAL A 158 14.36 -2.92 -19.41
CA VAL A 158 15.69 -2.43 -19.78
C VAL A 158 16.39 -3.43 -20.70
N ARG A 159 16.39 -4.71 -20.34
CA ARG A 159 16.97 -5.77 -21.17
C ARG A 159 16.33 -5.81 -22.56
N GLN A 160 15.00 -5.79 -22.63
CA GLN A 160 14.28 -5.83 -23.89
C GLN A 160 14.58 -4.60 -24.75
N GLY A 161 14.61 -3.42 -24.15
CA GLY A 161 14.87 -2.19 -24.90
C GLY A 161 16.28 -2.14 -25.48
N PHE A 162 17.28 -2.61 -24.74
CA PHE A 162 18.64 -2.78 -25.26
C PHE A 162 18.70 -3.77 -26.44
N LEU A 163 18.02 -4.92 -26.32
CA LEU A 163 17.98 -5.91 -27.41
C LEU A 163 17.28 -5.40 -28.67
N LEU A 164 16.30 -4.52 -28.53
CA LEU A 164 15.55 -3.92 -29.63
C LEU A 164 16.23 -2.68 -30.23
N GLY A 165 17.33 -2.20 -29.62
CA GLY A 165 18.01 -0.97 -30.04
C GLY A 165 17.22 0.31 -29.73
N ASP A 166 16.34 0.28 -28.72
CA ASP A 166 15.64 1.48 -28.25
C ASP A 166 16.66 2.52 -27.73
N THR A 167 16.30 3.82 -27.82
CA THR A 167 17.13 4.88 -27.23
C THR A 167 17.06 4.85 -25.70
N HIS A 168 18.09 5.35 -25.01
CA HIS A 168 18.12 5.40 -23.54
C HIS A 168 16.87 6.07 -22.95
N GLU A 169 16.39 7.14 -23.58
CA GLU A 169 15.15 7.84 -23.20
C GLU A 169 13.90 6.97 -23.35
N GLN A 170 13.81 6.20 -24.44
CA GLN A 170 12.70 5.28 -24.68
C GLN A 170 12.70 4.16 -23.64
N ILE A 171 13.86 3.61 -23.32
CA ILE A 171 14.02 2.57 -22.30
C ILE A 171 13.60 3.10 -20.93
N ALA A 172 14.09 4.26 -20.52
CA ALA A 172 13.74 4.85 -19.23
C ALA A 172 12.23 5.19 -19.15
N LYS A 173 11.65 5.72 -20.24
CA LYS A 173 10.21 6.00 -20.31
C LYS A 173 9.36 4.74 -20.22
N LYS A 174 9.77 3.64 -20.88
CA LYS A 174 9.10 2.33 -20.77
C LYS A 174 9.26 1.76 -19.35
N GLY A 175 10.45 1.86 -18.77
CA GLY A 175 10.74 1.43 -17.39
C GLY A 175 9.84 2.12 -16.36
N ARG A 176 9.62 3.42 -16.51
CA ARG A 176 8.65 4.18 -15.69
C ARG A 176 7.22 3.65 -15.79
N GLY A 177 6.79 3.15 -16.95
CA GLY A 177 5.44 2.58 -17.11
C GLY A 177 5.20 1.28 -16.34
N HIS A 178 6.26 0.69 -15.79
CA HIS A 178 6.22 -0.51 -14.96
C HIS A 178 6.61 -0.25 -13.49
N ALA A 179 6.94 1.01 -13.17
CA ALA A 179 7.08 1.50 -11.81
C ALA A 179 5.71 1.59 -11.15
#